data_AF-A0A5K1AVF4-F1
#
_entry.id   AF-A0A5K1AVF4-F1
#
_cell.length_a   1.000
_cell.length_b   1.000
_cell.length_c   1.000
_cell.angle_alpha   90.00
_cell.angle_beta   90.00
_cell.angle_gamma   90.00
#
_symmetry.space_group_name_H-M   'P 1'
#
loop_
_entity.id
_entity.type
_entity.pdbx_description
1 polymer ?
#
loop_
_entity_poly.entity_id
_entity_poly.type
_entity_poly.pdbx_seq_one_letter_code
_entity_poly.pdbx_strand_id
1 'polypeptide(L)'
;MAWGLSICSPGSDGSNSSSKAVVVHALLAGAAVAAAAAAHYYGIHHFFGFRRRVVGIIPARFSSSRFQGKPLVNILGKPMIQ
;
A
#
# COMPACT_ATOMS: atom_id res chain seq x y z
N MET A 1 -10.51 31.20 41.73
CA MET A 1 -9.10 30.96 42.08
C MET A 1 -8.84 29.47 41.89
N ALA A 2 -7.77 29.13 41.19
CA ALA A 2 -7.65 27.98 40.30
C ALA A 2 -7.54 26.60 40.99
N TRP A 3 -8.14 25.59 40.36
CA TRP A 3 -7.96 24.17 40.65
C TRP A 3 -6.62 23.71 40.05
N GLY A 4 -5.68 23.29 40.90
CA GLY A 4 -4.39 22.76 40.47
C GLY A 4 -4.43 21.25 40.32
N LEU A 5 -4.40 20.75 39.08
CA LEU A 5 -4.11 19.34 38.80
C LEU A 5 -2.62 19.10 39.00
N SER A 6 -2.28 18.27 39.99
CA SER A 6 -0.95 17.72 40.18
C SER A 6 -0.65 16.76 39.02
N ILE A 7 0.05 17.28 38.01
CA ILE A 7 0.68 16.45 36.97
C ILE A 7 1.86 15.76 37.63
N CYS A 8 1.76 14.44 37.81
CA CYS A 8 2.87 13.59 38.23
C CYS A 8 4.06 13.80 37.28
N SER A 9 5.15 14.37 37.79
CA SER A 9 6.47 14.27 37.18
C SER A 9 7.01 12.84 37.40
N PRO A 10 7.56 12.17 36.38
CA PRO A 10 8.30 10.94 36.63
C PRO A 10 9.57 11.30 37.39
N GLY A 11 9.68 10.81 38.62
CA GLY A 11 10.87 10.96 39.47
C GLY A 11 12.12 10.48 38.72
N SER A 12 13.10 11.38 38.63
CA SER A 12 14.43 11.09 38.10
C SER A 12 15.37 10.95 39.28
N ASP A 13 15.50 9.75 39.82
CA ASP A 13 16.51 9.43 40.84
C ASP A 13 17.76 8.84 40.17
N GLY A 14 18.91 9.46 40.46
CA GLY A 14 20.22 8.82 40.35
C GLY A 14 20.97 9.02 39.03
N SER A 15 21.84 10.04 39.02
CA SER A 15 23.27 9.94 38.70
C SER A 15 23.68 9.15 37.43
N ASN A 16 24.19 9.87 36.41
CA ASN A 16 24.82 9.32 35.18
C ASN A 16 23.87 8.61 34.18
N SER A 17 22.58 8.96 34.23
CA SER A 17 21.46 8.22 33.61
C SER A 17 20.84 8.89 32.36
N SER A 18 21.05 10.19 32.17
CA SER A 18 20.45 10.98 31.07
C SER A 18 20.98 10.61 29.69
N SER A 19 22.30 10.39 29.55
CA SER A 19 22.91 10.04 28.27
C SER A 19 22.55 8.63 27.81
N LYS A 20 22.31 7.70 28.75
CA LYS A 20 21.90 6.33 28.43
C LYS A 20 20.41 6.24 28.12
N ALA A 21 19.58 7.01 28.82
CA ALA A 21 18.15 7.09 28.53
C ALA A 21 17.85 7.64 27.13
N VAL A 22 18.56 8.69 26.69
CA VAL A 22 18.42 9.25 25.33
C VAL A 22 18.86 8.24 24.27
N VAL A 23 19.96 7.51 24.50
CA VAL A 23 20.42 6.45 23.58
C VAL A 23 19.41 5.31 23.50
N VAL A 24 18.85 4.87 24.62
CA VAL A 24 17.84 3.82 24.65
C VAL A 24 16.55 4.27 23.96
N HIS A 25 16.07 5.49 24.21
CA HIS A 25 14.88 6.03 23.53
C HIS A 25 15.10 6.18 22.03
N ALA A 26 16.27 6.68 21.59
CA ALA A 26 16.60 6.80 20.18
C ALA A 26 16.67 5.43 19.50
N LEU A 27 17.25 4.43 20.16
CA LEU A 27 17.28 3.05 19.67
C LEU A 27 15.86 2.47 19.53
N LEU A 28 15.02 2.66 20.55
CA LEU A 28 13.64 2.15 20.57
C LEU A 28 12.80 2.82 19.47
N ALA A 29 12.90 4.14 19.33
CA ALA A 29 12.21 4.90 18.29
C ALA A 29 12.69 4.50 16.89
N GLY A 30 14.01 4.36 16.70
CA GLY A 30 14.58 3.90 15.44
C GLY A 30 14.12 2.50 15.03
N ALA A 31 14.09 1.56 15.99
CA ALA A 31 13.61 0.20 15.76
C ALA A 31 12.12 0.16 15.40
N ALA A 32 11.27 0.95 16.09
CA ALA A 32 9.85 1.03 15.80
C ALA A 32 9.56 1.58 14.40
N VAL A 33 10.26 2.64 13.98
CA VAL A 33 10.12 3.22 12.64
C VAL A 33 10.56 2.22 11.57
N ALA A 34 11.69 1.53 11.77
CA ALA A 34 12.19 0.54 10.83
C ALA A 34 11.22 -0.65 10.66
N ALA A 35 10.68 -1.16 11.77
CA ALA A 35 9.72 -2.27 11.75
C ALA A 35 8.40 -1.85 11.04
N ALA A 36 7.89 -0.66 11.32
CA ALA A 36 6.68 -0.15 10.68
C ALA A 36 6.88 0.05 9.16
N ALA A 37 8.02 0.61 8.74
CA ALA A 37 8.35 0.78 7.33
C ALA A 37 8.48 -0.57 6.60
N ALA A 38 9.15 -1.55 7.21
CA ALA A 38 9.28 -2.89 6.64
C ALA A 38 7.93 -3.60 6.51
N ALA A 39 7.09 -3.55 7.55
CA ALA A 39 5.76 -4.14 7.52
C ALA A 39 4.85 -3.46 6.49
N HIS A 40 4.90 -2.14 6.36
CA HIS A 40 4.14 -1.40 5.37
C HIS A 40 4.58 -1.72 3.93
N TYR A 41 5.88 -1.77 3.68
CA TYR A 41 6.43 -2.18 2.38
C TYR A 41 5.99 -3.61 2.03
N TYR A 42 6.22 -4.57 2.93
CA TYR A 42 5.80 -5.96 2.70
C TYR A 42 4.29 -6.08 2.52
N GLY A 43 3.48 -5.39 3.33
CA GLY A 43 2.02 -5.40 3.21
C GLY A 43 1.55 -4.86 1.86
N ILE A 44 2.02 -3.69 1.44
CA ILE A 44 1.68 -3.13 0.13
C ILE A 44 2.11 -4.08 -0.98
N HIS A 45 3.34 -4.59 -0.95
CA HIS A 45 3.82 -5.51 -1.98
C HIS A 45 3.08 -6.85 -1.96
N HIS A 46 2.62 -7.31 -0.80
CA HIS A 46 1.85 -8.54 -0.66
C HIS A 46 0.39 -8.36 -1.14
N PHE A 47 -0.26 -7.25 -0.81
CA PHE A 47 -1.64 -6.97 -1.24
C PHE A 47 -1.74 -6.53 -2.71
N PHE A 48 -0.78 -5.76 -3.21
CA PHE A 48 -0.76 -5.31 -4.60
C PHE A 48 0.07 -6.21 -5.55
N GLY A 49 0.81 -7.19 -5.01
CA GLY A 49 1.62 -8.13 -5.78
C GLY A 49 0.80 -9.14 -6.59
N PHE A 50 -0.45 -9.39 -6.20
CA PHE A 50 -1.39 -10.20 -6.97
C PHE A 50 -2.25 -9.32 -7.88
N ARG A 51 -1.61 -8.62 -8.84
CA ARG A 51 -2.31 -8.19 -10.06
C ARG A 51 -2.75 -9.48 -10.77
N ARG A 52 -3.94 -9.98 -10.46
CA ARG A 52 -4.50 -11.17 -11.11
C ARG A 52 -4.54 -10.89 -12.60
N ARG A 53 -3.69 -11.59 -13.36
CA ARG A 53 -3.73 -11.56 -14.82
C ARG A 53 -4.99 -12.32 -15.22
N VAL A 54 -6.04 -11.58 -15.57
CA VAL A 54 -7.29 -12.15 -16.06
C VAL A 54 -7.18 -12.28 -17.57
N VAL A 55 -7.40 -13.49 -18.10
CA VAL A 55 -7.45 -13.75 -19.53
C VAL A 55 -8.91 -13.69 -19.99
N GLY A 56 -9.26 -12.69 -20.77
CA GLY A 56 -10.56 -12.62 -21.46
C GLY A 56 -10.46 -13.28 -22.84
N ILE A 57 -11.36 -14.22 -23.13
CA ILE A 57 -11.45 -14.87 -24.45
C ILE A 57 -12.72 -14.38 -25.13
N ILE A 58 -12.57 -13.75 -26.31
CA ILE A 58 -13.69 -13.30 -27.14
C ILE A 58 -13.81 -14.25 -28.34
N PRO A 59 -14.87 -15.07 -28.43
CA PRO A 59 -15.08 -15.93 -29.59
C PRO A 59 -15.54 -15.11 -30.80
N ALA A 60 -14.71 -15.09 -31.83
CA ALA A 60 -14.91 -14.34 -33.06
C ALA A 60 -15.04 -15.29 -34.25
N ARG A 61 -16.15 -15.25 -35.00
CA ARG A 61 -16.39 -16.11 -36.18
C ARG A 61 -16.81 -15.29 -37.41
N PHE A 62 -16.38 -15.68 -38.61
CA PHE A 62 -16.66 -14.96 -39.88
C PHE A 62 -18.02 -15.24 -40.55
N SER A 63 -18.84 -16.15 -40.00
CA SER A 63 -20.00 -16.71 -40.73
C SER A 63 -21.31 -15.91 -40.59
N SER A 64 -21.44 -14.68 -41.07
CA SER A 64 -22.78 -14.01 -41.21
C SER A 64 -22.79 -13.30 -42.51
N SER A 65 -23.85 -13.59 -43.24
CA SER A 65 -24.21 -12.93 -44.49
C SER A 65 -24.82 -11.55 -44.26
N ARG A 66 -25.37 -11.26 -43.07
CA ARG A 66 -26.00 -9.96 -42.76
C ARG A 66 -24.99 -8.85 -42.46
N PHE A 67 -23.76 -9.21 -42.11
CA PHE A 67 -22.69 -8.27 -41.80
C PHE A 67 -21.37 -8.86 -42.29
N GLN A 68 -21.06 -8.56 -43.54
CA GLN A 68 -19.90 -9.09 -44.26
C GLN A 68 -18.60 -8.64 -43.60
N GLY A 69 -17.63 -9.55 -43.43
CA GLY A 69 -16.31 -9.19 -42.90
C GLY A 69 -16.23 -9.03 -41.38
N LYS A 70 -17.17 -9.61 -40.62
CA LYS A 70 -17.15 -9.69 -39.14
C LYS A 70 -15.74 -9.86 -38.52
N PRO A 71 -15.61 -9.75 -37.18
CA PRO A 71 -14.47 -9.14 -36.48
C PRO A 71 -13.68 -7.98 -37.12
N LEU A 72 -13.50 -7.97 -38.44
CA LEU A 72 -12.59 -7.06 -39.12
C LEU A 72 -13.29 -5.83 -39.74
N VAL A 73 -14.62 -5.79 -39.75
CA VAL A 73 -15.34 -4.58 -40.19
C VAL A 73 -14.93 -3.40 -39.33
N ASN A 74 -14.57 -2.30 -39.98
CA ASN A 74 -14.26 -1.04 -39.32
C ASN A 74 -15.54 -0.37 -38.79
N ILE A 75 -15.59 -0.19 -37.48
CA ILE A 75 -16.56 0.64 -36.77
C ILE A 75 -15.79 1.86 -36.25
N LEU A 76 -16.17 3.06 -36.70
CA LEU A 76 -15.49 4.31 -36.31
C LEU A 76 -13.96 4.29 -36.53
N GLY A 77 -13.53 3.66 -37.63
CA GLY A 77 -12.12 3.57 -38.00
C GLY A 77 -11.32 2.45 -37.32
N LYS A 78 -11.93 1.65 -36.42
CA LYS A 78 -11.29 0.49 -35.77
C LYS A 78 -12.00 -0.82 -36.14
N PRO A 79 -11.28 -1.93 -36.35
CA PRO A 79 -11.93 -3.22 -36.54
C PRO A 79 -12.67 -3.63 -35.25
N MET A 80 -13.86 -4.22 -35.36
CA MET A 80 -14.75 -4.60 -34.24
C MET A 80 -14.08 -5.37 -33.09
N ILE A 81 -12.98 -6.08 -33.34
CA ILE A 81 -12.28 -6.91 -32.35
C ILE A 81 -11.22 -6.16 -31.50
N GLN A 82 -10.98 -4.86 -31.76
CA GLN A 82 -9.99 -4.02 -31.08
C GLN A 82 -10.63 -2.88 -30.28
#